data_AF-A0A2P6W8K5-F1
#
_entry.id   AF-A0A2P6W8K5-F1
#
_cell.length_a   1.000
_cell.length_b   1.000
_cell.length_c   1.000
_cell.angle_alpha   90.00
_cell.angle_beta   90.00
_cell.angle_gamma   90.00
#
_symmetry.space_group_name_H-M   'P 1'
#
loop_
_entity.id
_entity.type
_entity.pdbx_description
1 polymer ?
#
loop_
_entity_poly.entity_id
_entity_poly.type
_entity_poly.pdbx_seq_one_letter_code
_entity_poly.pdbx_strand_id
1 'polypeptide(L)'
;SSSSGENTLRLKDMKEVYSPEMIRFLFSQTKPKTVFNLAFDEEIIQIYDRFDRIEQNYYGEGLENEKKQRHQERVYELAMVEVPQEKPLRVPFKHASLIAQTVPEDEWSEKGLEVLQKTGHLPEEISEEEKQQVLDRMRRAKNWARKYAPEDYRFEINYEVPGEMVENFSDSQVEALQLLRDLLEEEEFEDSEELDGEIFSVKDDSELGTGEFFDTAYQVFLSREQGPRLSTLILSIGQSETIKILQQVKQ
;
A
#
# COMPACT_ATOMS: atom_id res chain seq x y z
N SER A 1 32.25 28.30 10.14
CA SER A 1 31.73 27.42 11.20
C SER A 1 31.24 26.13 10.56
N SER A 2 31.98 25.05 10.77
CA SER A 2 31.68 23.72 10.23
C SER A 2 30.52 23.13 11.05
N SER A 3 29.31 23.11 10.48
CA SER A 3 28.17 22.46 11.10
C SER A 3 28.26 20.96 10.82
N SER A 4 28.36 20.17 11.87
CA SER A 4 28.29 18.72 11.88
C SER A 4 27.15 18.21 11.00
N GLY A 5 27.48 17.33 10.05
CA GLY A 5 26.58 16.83 9.00
C GLY A 5 25.57 15.77 9.47
N GLU A 6 24.99 15.96 10.66
CA GLU A 6 24.14 14.96 11.32
C GLU A 6 22.65 15.10 10.96
N ASN A 7 22.28 16.12 10.18
CA ASN A 7 20.90 16.29 9.70
C ASN A 7 20.83 16.89 8.29
N THR A 8 21.76 16.52 7.41
CA THR A 8 21.81 17.04 6.03
C THR A 8 21.16 16.04 5.07
N LEU A 9 19.89 16.25 4.75
CA LEU A 9 19.19 15.51 3.70
C LEU A 9 19.87 15.75 2.34
N ARG A 10 20.33 14.68 1.70
CA ARG A 10 20.96 14.70 0.37
C ARG A 10 19.96 14.25 -0.68
N LEU A 11 20.24 14.61 -1.94
CA LEU A 11 19.46 14.14 -3.08
C LEU A 11 19.43 12.60 -3.17
N LYS A 12 20.48 11.92 -2.71
CA LYS A 12 20.52 10.46 -2.63
C LYS A 12 19.43 9.93 -1.71
N ASP A 13 19.25 10.55 -0.55
CA ASP A 13 18.26 10.15 0.46
C ASP A 13 16.84 10.39 -0.07
N MET A 14 16.60 11.52 -0.74
CA MET A 14 15.33 11.79 -1.42
C MET A 14 15.00 10.73 -2.46
N LYS A 15 15.99 10.32 -3.26
CA LYS A 15 15.83 9.31 -4.31
C LYS A 15 15.55 7.90 -3.76
N GLU A 16 15.62 7.66 -2.46
CA GLU A 16 15.21 6.38 -1.89
C GLU A 16 13.68 6.26 -1.81
N VAL A 17 12.96 7.38 -1.71
CA VAL A 17 11.50 7.42 -1.48
C VAL A 17 10.74 8.22 -2.54
N TYR A 18 11.39 9.16 -3.24
CA TYR A 18 10.79 9.96 -4.31
C TYR A 18 11.42 9.65 -5.66
N SER A 19 10.59 9.45 -6.68
CA SER A 19 11.08 9.34 -8.06
C SER A 19 11.67 10.69 -8.56
N PRO A 20 12.55 10.68 -9.57
CA PRO A 20 13.15 11.91 -10.09
C PRO A 20 12.14 12.99 -10.50
N GLU A 21 11.04 12.59 -11.14
CA GLU A 21 9.93 13.46 -11.53
C GLU A 21 9.19 14.03 -10.32
N MET A 22 9.00 13.25 -9.26
CA MET A 22 8.42 13.77 -8.02
C MET A 22 9.30 14.79 -7.32
N ILE A 23 10.63 14.58 -7.34
CA ILE A 23 11.55 15.57 -6.80
C ILE A 23 11.40 16.89 -7.58
N ARG A 24 11.38 16.85 -8.91
CA ARG A 24 11.15 18.05 -9.74
C ARG A 24 9.78 18.66 -9.49
N PHE A 25 8.74 17.84 -9.34
CA PHE A 25 7.40 18.28 -8.97
C PHE A 25 7.38 19.08 -7.66
N LEU A 26 8.00 18.56 -6.60
CA LEU A 26 8.12 19.25 -5.31
C LEU A 26 8.77 20.62 -5.46
N PHE A 27 9.88 20.71 -6.21
CA PHE A 27 10.55 21.98 -6.49
C PHE A 27 9.67 22.93 -7.32
N SER A 28 8.90 22.42 -8.30
CA SER A 28 8.00 23.24 -9.11
C SER A 28 6.86 23.88 -8.32
N GLN A 29 6.43 23.22 -7.24
CA GLN A 29 5.35 23.69 -6.36
C GLN A 29 5.82 24.73 -5.34
N THR A 30 7.14 24.84 -5.12
CA THR A 30 7.68 25.70 -4.07
C THR A 30 8.14 27.03 -4.66
N LYS A 31 7.70 28.13 -4.05
CA LYS A 31 8.14 29.46 -4.47
C LYS A 31 9.62 29.66 -4.09
N PRO A 32 10.45 30.32 -4.91
CA PRO A 32 11.88 30.50 -4.62
C PRO A 32 12.22 31.19 -3.28
N LYS A 33 11.26 31.88 -2.66
CA LYS A 33 11.44 32.62 -1.40
C LYS A 33 10.75 31.96 -0.19
N THR A 34 10.22 30.74 -0.34
CA THR A 34 9.60 29.99 0.76
C THR A 34 10.51 28.85 1.21
N VAL A 35 10.38 28.43 2.47
CA VAL A 35 11.09 27.25 2.98
C VAL A 35 10.63 26.03 2.18
N PHE A 36 11.60 25.23 1.74
CA PHE A 36 11.34 23.96 1.06
C PHE A 36 11.24 22.86 2.11
N ASN A 37 10.01 22.54 2.52
CA ASN A 37 9.73 21.44 3.44
C ASN A 37 9.52 20.16 2.64
N LEU A 38 10.31 19.14 2.94
CA LEU A 38 10.16 17.80 2.39
C LEU A 38 9.43 16.94 3.42
N ALA A 39 8.26 16.43 3.03
CA ALA A 39 7.58 15.41 3.82
C ALA A 39 8.26 14.07 3.60
N PHE A 40 8.55 13.37 4.71
CA PHE A 40 8.97 11.96 4.71
C PHE A 40 8.06 11.11 5.58
N ASP A 41 7.18 11.74 6.35
CA ASP A 41 6.13 11.09 7.14
C ASP A 41 4.95 10.71 6.23
N GLU A 42 3.75 10.57 6.79
CA GLU A 42 2.53 10.21 6.08
C GLU A 42 2.10 11.22 5.00
N GLU A 43 2.54 12.48 5.06
CA GLU A 43 2.20 13.47 4.03
C GLU A 43 2.74 13.08 2.64
N ILE A 44 3.76 12.21 2.57
CA ILE A 44 4.27 11.67 1.30
C ILE A 44 3.16 11.03 0.47
N ILE A 45 2.20 10.36 1.11
CA ILE A 45 1.10 9.68 0.44
C ILE A 45 0.27 10.71 -0.32
N GLN A 46 -0.08 11.81 0.35
CA GLN A 46 -0.86 12.90 -0.25
C GLN A 46 -0.11 13.62 -1.38
N ILE A 47 1.23 13.67 -1.30
CA ILE A 47 2.07 14.25 -2.35
C ILE A 47 2.05 13.35 -3.60
N TYR A 48 2.23 12.04 -3.43
CA TYR A 48 2.09 11.06 -4.52
C TYR A 48 0.70 11.12 -5.15
N ASP A 49 -0.37 11.09 -4.35
CA ASP A 49 -1.75 11.15 -4.84
C ASP A 49 -2.03 12.43 -5.62
N ARG A 50 -1.47 13.56 -5.17
CA ARG A 50 -1.60 14.84 -5.88
C ARG A 50 -0.87 14.82 -7.22
N PHE A 51 0.33 14.26 -7.27
CA PHE A 51 1.08 14.13 -8.51
C PHE A 51 0.34 13.23 -9.50
N ASP A 52 -0.11 12.06 -9.06
CA ASP A 52 -0.84 11.10 -9.89
C ASP A 52 -2.15 11.69 -10.41
N ARG A 53 -2.86 12.49 -9.60
CA ARG A 53 -4.06 13.23 -10.04
C ARG A 53 -3.75 14.31 -11.07
N ILE A 54 -2.64 15.03 -10.93
CA ILE A 54 -2.20 16.02 -11.93
C ILE A 54 -1.86 15.30 -13.25
N GLU A 55 -1.16 14.17 -13.18
CA GLU A 55 -0.86 13.32 -14.35
C GLU A 55 -2.15 12.83 -15.01
N GLN A 56 -3.12 12.33 -14.24
CA GLN A 56 -4.45 11.95 -14.76
C GLN A 56 -5.15 13.11 -15.49
N ASN A 57 -5.12 14.32 -14.92
CA ASN A 57 -5.77 15.48 -15.52
C ASN A 57 -5.03 16.01 -16.77
N TYR A 58 -3.72 15.75 -16.88
CA TYR A 58 -2.93 16.11 -18.05
C TYR A 58 -3.31 15.28 -19.28
N TYR A 59 -3.52 13.97 -19.10
CA TYR A 59 -3.89 13.05 -20.18
C TYR A 59 -5.40 12.84 -20.36
N GLY A 60 -6.22 13.30 -19.41
CA GLY A 60 -7.67 13.14 -19.42
C GLY A 60 -8.42 14.25 -20.16
N GLU A 61 -9.75 14.29 -19.98
CA GLU A 61 -10.65 15.26 -20.65
C GLU A 61 -10.51 16.72 -20.17
N GLY A 62 -9.57 16.98 -19.25
CA GLY A 62 -9.34 18.29 -18.67
C GLY A 62 -10.33 18.67 -17.56
N LEU A 63 -10.01 19.73 -16.80
CA LEU A 63 -10.83 20.26 -15.73
C LEU A 63 -11.77 21.37 -16.23
N GLU A 64 -12.97 21.46 -15.64
CA GLU A 64 -13.92 22.56 -15.91
C GLU A 64 -13.30 23.96 -15.72
N ASN A 65 -12.37 24.07 -14.77
CA ASN A 65 -11.65 25.31 -14.52
C ASN A 65 -10.38 25.39 -15.37
N GLU A 66 -10.46 26.09 -16.50
CA GLU A 66 -9.34 26.28 -17.44
C GLU A 66 -8.07 26.87 -16.81
N LYS A 67 -8.21 27.75 -15.81
CA LYS A 67 -7.06 28.35 -15.12
C LYS A 67 -6.34 27.29 -14.28
N LYS A 68 -7.11 26.43 -13.60
CA LYS A 68 -6.58 25.31 -12.82
C LYS A 68 -5.96 24.26 -13.74
N GLN A 69 -6.62 23.93 -14.86
CA GLN A 69 -6.11 23.02 -15.87
C GLN A 69 -4.73 23.46 -16.37
N ARG A 70 -4.62 24.67 -16.94
CA ARG A 70 -3.34 25.22 -17.42
C ARG A 70 -2.24 25.25 -16.37
N HIS A 71 -2.61 25.49 -15.11
CA HIS A 71 -1.64 25.46 -14.02
C HIS A 71 -1.13 24.03 -13.78
N GLN A 72 -2.01 23.04 -13.70
CA GLN A 72 -1.64 21.65 -13.48
C GLN A 72 -0.83 21.08 -14.65
N GLU A 73 -1.22 21.40 -15.89
CA GLU A 73 -0.44 21.02 -17.07
C GLU A 73 0.97 21.58 -17.01
N ARG A 74 1.10 22.88 -16.73
CA ARG A 74 2.41 23.50 -16.64
C ARG A 74 3.28 22.91 -15.52
N VAL A 75 2.66 22.54 -14.40
CA VAL A 75 3.34 21.88 -13.29
C VAL A 75 3.86 20.50 -13.69
N TYR A 76 3.05 19.71 -14.39
CA TYR A 76 3.43 18.39 -14.88
C TYR A 76 4.59 18.49 -15.90
N GLU A 77 4.49 19.39 -16.87
CA GLU A 77 5.55 19.65 -17.85
C GLU A 77 6.88 20.06 -17.21
N LEU A 78 6.83 20.82 -16.10
CA LEU A 78 8.05 21.20 -15.36
C LEU A 78 8.64 20.05 -14.53
N ALA A 79 7.81 19.08 -14.14
CA ALA A 79 8.24 17.89 -13.40
C ALA A 79 8.89 16.84 -14.31
N MET A 80 8.50 16.79 -15.58
CA MET A 80 9.01 15.83 -16.57
C MET A 80 10.19 16.39 -17.37
N VAL A 81 11.20 15.55 -17.63
CA VAL A 81 12.29 15.91 -18.57
C VAL A 81 11.78 15.80 -20.00
N GLU A 82 11.13 14.68 -20.28
CA GLU A 82 10.41 14.39 -21.51
C GLU A 82 9.04 13.88 -21.07
N VAL A 83 7.99 14.50 -21.58
CA VAL A 83 6.62 14.11 -21.26
C VAL A 83 6.29 12.84 -22.06
N PRO A 84 5.91 11.73 -21.40
CA PRO A 84 5.52 10.50 -22.09
C PRO A 84 4.36 10.73 -23.07
N GLN A 85 4.35 10.01 -24.19
CA GLN A 85 3.25 10.12 -25.17
C GLN A 85 1.94 9.55 -24.63
N GLU A 86 2.05 8.47 -23.85
CA GLU A 86 0.93 7.80 -23.20
C GLU A 86 1.02 7.99 -21.69
N LYS A 87 -0.14 7.95 -21.03
CA LYS A 87 -0.20 8.12 -19.59
C LYS A 87 0.51 6.97 -18.88
N PRO A 88 1.51 7.22 -18.02
CA PRO A 88 2.14 6.17 -17.23
C PRO A 88 1.15 5.47 -16.29
N LEU A 89 1.37 4.17 -16.10
CA LEU A 89 0.66 3.39 -15.11
C LEU A 89 1.12 3.76 -13.69
N ARG A 90 0.16 4.01 -12.79
CA ARG A 90 0.42 4.46 -11.41
C ARG A 90 -0.41 3.67 -10.40
N VAL A 91 0.27 2.81 -9.64
CA VAL A 91 -0.31 2.20 -8.43
C VAL A 91 -0.30 3.23 -7.30
N PRO A 92 -1.41 3.42 -6.54
CA PRO A 92 -1.44 4.32 -5.39
C PRO A 92 -0.32 4.03 -4.39
N PHE A 93 0.38 5.07 -3.92
CA PHE A 93 1.60 4.89 -3.13
C PHE A 93 1.37 4.15 -1.81
N LYS A 94 0.23 4.42 -1.14
CA LYS A 94 -0.18 3.69 0.08
C LYS A 94 -0.36 2.20 -0.19
N HIS A 95 -0.98 1.84 -1.32
CA HIS A 95 -1.21 0.44 -1.69
C HIS A 95 0.08 -0.25 -2.10
N ALA A 96 0.93 0.42 -2.89
CA ALA A 96 2.27 -0.07 -3.22
C ALA A 96 3.11 -0.32 -1.95
N SER A 97 2.97 0.54 -0.93
CA SER A 97 3.64 0.36 0.37
C SER A 97 3.13 -0.85 1.13
N LEU A 98 1.83 -1.14 1.06
CA LEU A 98 1.25 -2.30 1.70
C LEU A 98 1.78 -3.58 1.07
N ILE A 99 1.62 -3.74 -0.25
CA ILE A 99 2.04 -4.96 -0.97
C ILE A 99 3.56 -5.18 -0.85
N ALA A 100 4.36 -4.11 -0.93
CA ALA A 100 5.81 -4.21 -0.79
C ALA A 100 6.29 -4.58 0.63
N GLN A 101 5.42 -4.48 1.65
CA GLN A 101 5.73 -4.92 3.01
C GLN A 101 5.24 -6.34 3.30
N THR A 102 4.15 -6.76 2.66
CA THR A 102 3.51 -8.05 2.95
C THR A 102 3.90 -9.16 1.98
N VAL A 103 4.39 -8.82 0.78
CA VAL A 103 4.92 -9.78 -0.20
C VAL A 103 6.47 -9.79 -0.16
N PRO A 104 7.12 -10.96 -0.11
CA PRO A 104 8.57 -11.08 -0.23
C PRO A 104 9.12 -10.41 -1.50
N GLU A 105 10.29 -9.78 -1.40
CA GLU A 105 10.83 -8.92 -2.47
C GLU A 105 11.20 -9.67 -3.75
N ASP A 106 11.61 -10.93 -3.60
CA ASP A 106 11.90 -11.86 -4.69
C ASP A 106 10.62 -12.34 -5.42
N GLU A 107 9.45 -12.23 -4.77
CA GLU A 107 8.16 -12.59 -5.35
C GLU A 107 7.40 -11.38 -5.94
N TRP A 108 7.95 -10.16 -5.84
CA TRP A 108 7.25 -8.96 -6.32
C TRP A 108 6.90 -8.98 -7.81
N SER A 109 7.78 -9.54 -8.63
CA SER A 109 7.59 -9.59 -10.09
C SER A 109 6.53 -10.58 -10.55
N GLU A 110 6.03 -11.41 -9.64
CA GLU A 110 5.02 -12.43 -9.88
C GLU A 110 3.83 -12.17 -8.94
N LYS A 111 3.88 -12.72 -7.71
CA LYS A 111 2.85 -12.57 -6.69
C LYS A 111 2.51 -11.11 -6.38
N GLY A 112 3.51 -10.24 -6.29
CA GLY A 112 3.27 -8.81 -6.02
C GLY A 112 2.40 -8.14 -7.08
N LEU A 113 2.61 -8.45 -8.36
CA LEU A 113 1.80 -7.93 -9.47
C LEU A 113 0.42 -8.58 -9.51
N GLU A 114 0.35 -9.89 -9.29
CA GLU A 114 -0.92 -10.63 -9.19
C GLU A 114 -1.83 -10.01 -8.13
N VAL A 115 -1.32 -9.74 -6.93
CA VAL A 115 -2.09 -9.11 -5.85
C VAL A 115 -2.55 -7.70 -6.24
N LEU A 116 -1.71 -6.94 -6.96
CA LEU A 116 -2.12 -5.63 -7.47
C LEU A 116 -3.24 -5.73 -8.51
N GLN A 117 -3.30 -6.81 -9.29
CA GLN A 117 -4.39 -7.10 -10.22
C GLN A 117 -5.67 -7.49 -9.48
N LYS A 118 -5.57 -8.46 -8.56
CA LYS A 118 -6.69 -8.95 -7.72
C LYS A 118 -7.31 -7.86 -6.83
N THR A 119 -6.56 -6.79 -6.57
CA THR A 119 -7.04 -5.63 -5.80
C THR A 119 -7.48 -4.47 -6.69
N GLY A 120 -7.51 -4.63 -8.01
CA GLY A 120 -7.97 -3.61 -8.97
C GLY A 120 -7.03 -2.44 -9.20
N HIS A 121 -5.75 -2.55 -8.81
CA HIS A 121 -4.75 -1.48 -8.93
C HIS A 121 -3.82 -1.63 -10.13
N LEU A 122 -3.93 -2.75 -10.84
CA LEU A 122 -3.11 -3.09 -12.01
C LEU A 122 -3.98 -3.80 -13.06
N PRO A 123 -3.86 -3.46 -14.35
CA PRO A 123 -4.53 -4.23 -15.39
C PRO A 123 -3.88 -5.61 -15.57
N GLU A 124 -4.61 -6.53 -16.20
CA GLU A 124 -4.14 -7.91 -16.47
C GLU A 124 -2.89 -7.95 -17.34
N GLU A 125 -2.87 -7.12 -18.39
CA GLU A 125 -1.75 -7.01 -19.31
C GLU A 125 -1.01 -5.68 -19.10
N ILE A 126 0.29 -5.78 -18.85
CA ILE A 126 1.21 -4.64 -18.76
C ILE A 126 2.47 -4.92 -19.57
N SER A 127 3.08 -3.86 -20.09
CA SER A 127 4.40 -3.93 -20.71
C SER A 127 5.51 -4.14 -19.69
N GLU A 128 6.69 -4.60 -20.14
CA GLU A 128 7.88 -4.71 -19.28
C GLU A 128 8.33 -3.35 -18.70
N GLU A 129 8.07 -2.25 -19.41
CA GLU A 129 8.36 -0.91 -18.92
C GLU A 129 7.44 -0.54 -17.74
N GLU A 130 6.13 -0.76 -17.88
CA GLU A 130 5.15 -0.52 -16.82
C GLU A 130 5.42 -1.40 -15.61
N LYS A 131 5.76 -2.68 -15.84
CA LYS A 131 6.20 -3.59 -14.79
C LYS A 131 7.36 -3.01 -14.00
N GLN A 132 8.41 -2.52 -14.68
CA GLN A 132 9.55 -1.91 -14.00
C GLN A 132 9.16 -0.64 -13.23
N GLN A 133 8.25 0.19 -13.77
CA GLN A 133 7.76 1.38 -13.08
C GLN A 133 7.00 1.04 -11.78
N VAL A 134 6.17 0.00 -11.80
CA VAL A 134 5.47 -0.51 -10.61
C VAL A 134 6.45 -1.02 -9.57
N LEU A 135 7.42 -1.85 -9.96
CA LEU A 135 8.44 -2.40 -9.06
C LEU A 135 9.32 -1.31 -8.44
N ASP A 136 9.68 -0.28 -9.21
CA ASP A 136 10.43 0.86 -8.70
C ASP A 136 9.63 1.67 -7.69
N ARG A 137 8.32 1.85 -7.94
CA ARG A 137 7.42 2.51 -6.98
C ARG A 137 7.24 1.68 -5.71
N MET A 138 7.06 0.36 -5.81
CA MET A 138 7.01 -0.55 -4.66
C MET A 138 8.29 -0.47 -3.81
N ARG A 139 9.47 -0.45 -4.46
CA ARG A 139 10.76 -0.30 -3.77
C ARG A 139 10.84 1.01 -2.99
N ARG A 140 10.39 2.12 -3.59
CA ARG A 140 10.34 3.43 -2.92
C ARG A 140 9.36 3.43 -1.74
N ALA A 141 8.21 2.81 -1.91
CA ALA A 141 7.19 2.70 -0.89
C ALA A 141 7.66 1.87 0.32
N LYS A 142 8.32 0.72 0.09
CA LYS A 142 8.98 -0.06 1.15
C LYS A 142 10.09 0.71 1.87
N ASN A 143 10.93 1.43 1.12
CA ASN A 143 11.98 2.25 1.72
C ASN A 143 11.37 3.33 2.62
N TRP A 144 10.29 3.96 2.18
CA TRP A 144 9.55 4.93 2.98
C TRP A 144 9.00 4.29 4.26
N ALA A 145 8.28 3.17 4.12
CA ALA A 145 7.67 2.45 5.24
C ALA A 145 8.69 2.10 6.32
N ARG A 146 9.84 1.53 5.91
CA ARG A 146 10.89 1.08 6.82
C ARG A 146 11.61 2.22 7.54
N LYS A 147 11.86 3.34 6.86
CA LYS A 147 12.77 4.38 7.36
C LYS A 147 12.07 5.59 7.97
N TYR A 148 10.89 5.93 7.47
CA TYR A 148 10.28 7.24 7.74
C TYR A 148 8.82 7.16 8.15
N ALA A 149 8.08 6.15 7.71
CA ALA A 149 6.66 6.07 8.00
C ALA A 149 6.38 5.93 9.50
N PRO A 150 5.28 6.52 10.00
CA PRO A 150 4.77 6.24 11.34
C PRO A 150 4.48 4.75 11.55
N GLU A 151 4.33 4.35 12.81
CA GLU A 151 4.10 2.95 13.18
C GLU A 151 2.87 2.35 12.49
N ASP A 152 1.79 3.12 12.35
CA ASP A 152 0.52 2.72 11.73
C ASP A 152 0.64 2.28 10.26
N TYR A 153 1.76 2.61 9.59
CA TYR A 153 2.03 2.26 8.19
C TYR A 153 3.12 1.18 8.03
N ARG A 154 3.64 0.67 9.14
CA ARG A 154 4.65 -0.40 9.17
C ARG A 154 3.97 -1.74 9.44
N PHE A 155 4.05 -2.65 8.49
CA PHE A 155 3.42 -3.96 8.60
C PHE A 155 4.45 -5.08 8.50
N GLU A 156 4.29 -6.10 9.32
CA GLU A 156 5.06 -7.34 9.31
C GLU A 156 4.06 -8.48 9.50
N ILE A 157 4.14 -9.50 8.63
CA ILE A 157 3.23 -10.63 8.66
C ILE A 157 3.72 -11.67 9.67
N ASN A 158 2.82 -12.12 10.53
CA ASN A 158 3.07 -13.25 11.42
C ASN A 158 2.76 -14.57 10.70
N TYR A 159 3.79 -15.18 10.11
CA TYR A 159 3.66 -16.55 9.59
C TYR A 159 3.61 -17.61 10.70
N GLU A 160 4.16 -17.29 11.87
CA GLU A 160 4.09 -18.10 13.08
C GLU A 160 3.34 -17.31 14.16
N VAL A 161 2.20 -17.83 14.62
CA VAL A 161 1.37 -17.17 15.63
C VAL A 161 1.98 -17.44 17.01
N PRO A 162 2.27 -16.40 17.84
CA PRO A 162 2.77 -16.61 19.19
C PRO A 162 1.81 -17.46 20.03
N GLY A 163 2.32 -18.54 20.65
CA GLY A 163 1.46 -19.44 21.44
C GLY A 163 0.70 -18.75 22.57
N GLU A 164 1.33 -17.77 23.23
CA GLU A 164 0.68 -16.95 24.26
C GLU A 164 -0.50 -16.12 23.74
N MET A 165 -0.51 -15.76 22.45
CA MET A 165 -1.63 -15.06 21.83
C MET A 165 -2.83 -15.99 21.67
N VAL A 166 -2.58 -17.23 21.22
CA VAL A 166 -3.62 -18.25 21.05
C VAL A 166 -4.29 -18.58 22.39
N GLU A 167 -3.51 -18.70 23.47
CA GLU A 167 -4.03 -18.98 24.82
C GLU A 167 -4.91 -17.86 25.40
N ASN A 168 -4.77 -16.63 24.90
CA ASN A 168 -5.53 -15.48 25.39
C ASN A 168 -6.81 -15.21 24.60
N PHE A 169 -7.05 -15.88 23.48
CA PHE A 169 -8.29 -15.74 22.74
C PHE A 169 -9.46 -16.41 23.47
N SER A 170 -10.60 -15.73 23.47
CA SER A 170 -11.86 -16.29 23.93
C SER A 170 -12.40 -17.34 22.95
N ASP A 171 -13.33 -18.18 23.42
CA ASP A 171 -13.98 -19.19 22.58
C ASP A 171 -14.64 -18.57 21.33
N SER A 172 -15.32 -17.43 21.47
CA SER A 172 -15.96 -16.71 20.35
C SER A 172 -14.93 -16.13 19.36
N GLN A 173 -13.73 -15.73 19.83
CA GLN A 173 -12.64 -15.30 18.95
C GLN A 173 -12.04 -16.44 18.15
N VAL A 174 -11.83 -17.59 18.81
CA VAL A 174 -11.36 -18.80 18.13
C VAL A 174 -12.39 -19.26 17.11
N GLU A 175 -13.68 -19.26 17.43
CA GLU A 175 -14.76 -19.59 16.50
C GLU A 175 -14.78 -18.67 15.27
N ALA A 176 -14.69 -17.35 15.46
CA ALA A 176 -14.66 -16.39 14.35
C ALA A 176 -13.49 -16.64 13.38
N LEU A 177 -12.29 -16.94 13.91
CA LEU A 177 -11.12 -17.27 13.10
C LEU A 177 -11.26 -18.64 12.40
N GLN A 178 -12.00 -19.58 12.99
CA GLN A 178 -12.32 -20.86 12.36
C GLN A 178 -13.29 -20.66 11.19
N LEU A 179 -14.33 -19.84 11.35
CA LEU A 179 -15.26 -19.51 10.25
C LEU A 179 -14.51 -18.84 9.09
N LEU A 180 -13.60 -17.91 9.38
CA LEU A 180 -12.77 -17.27 8.35
C LEU A 180 -11.86 -18.30 7.65
N ARG A 181 -11.27 -19.24 8.40
CA ARG A 181 -10.47 -20.31 7.79
C ARG A 181 -11.34 -21.18 6.88
N ASP A 182 -12.51 -21.59 7.33
CA ASP A 182 -13.38 -22.52 6.62
C ASP A 182 -13.86 -21.88 5.30
N LEU A 183 -14.22 -20.59 5.31
CA LEU A 183 -14.47 -19.81 4.08
C LEU A 183 -13.31 -19.92 3.09
N LEU A 184 -12.08 -19.67 3.56
CA LEU A 184 -10.89 -19.71 2.70
C LEU A 184 -10.51 -21.14 2.27
N GLU A 185 -10.96 -22.18 2.96
CA GLU A 185 -10.77 -23.59 2.56
C GLU A 185 -11.81 -24.02 1.52
N GLU A 186 -13.00 -23.42 1.52
CA GLU A 186 -14.12 -23.76 0.63
C GLU A 186 -14.06 -23.04 -0.74
N GLU A 187 -13.63 -21.78 -0.76
CA GLU A 187 -13.66 -20.93 -1.95
C GLU A 187 -12.31 -20.28 -2.25
N GLU A 188 -11.97 -20.12 -3.53
CA GLU A 188 -10.77 -19.41 -3.98
C GLU A 188 -11.12 -18.00 -4.45
N PHE A 189 -10.44 -16.99 -3.90
CA PHE A 189 -10.74 -15.60 -4.18
C PHE A 189 -9.71 -14.96 -5.12
N GLU A 190 -10.21 -14.43 -6.24
CA GLU A 190 -9.42 -13.66 -7.20
C GLU A 190 -9.71 -12.16 -7.14
N ASP A 191 -10.76 -11.74 -6.44
CA ASP A 191 -11.16 -10.34 -6.33
C ASP A 191 -11.29 -9.92 -4.87
N SER A 192 -10.71 -8.75 -4.55
CA SER A 192 -10.76 -8.23 -3.18
C SER A 192 -12.16 -7.80 -2.74
N GLU A 193 -13.01 -7.30 -3.65
CA GLU A 193 -14.36 -6.83 -3.30
C GLU A 193 -15.29 -8.01 -2.99
N GLU A 194 -15.19 -9.09 -3.75
CA GLU A 194 -15.86 -10.37 -3.47
C GLU A 194 -15.46 -10.89 -2.10
N LEU A 195 -14.15 -11.00 -1.83
CA LEU A 195 -13.64 -11.46 -0.55
C LEU A 195 -14.09 -10.57 0.63
N ASP A 196 -14.21 -9.25 0.46
CA ASP A 196 -14.75 -8.41 1.53
C ASP A 196 -16.21 -8.73 1.84
N GLY A 197 -17.03 -8.99 0.81
CA GLY A 197 -18.41 -9.41 0.99
C GLY A 197 -18.50 -10.65 1.88
N GLU A 198 -17.71 -11.67 1.56
CA GLU A 198 -17.69 -12.92 2.30
C GLU A 198 -17.07 -12.79 3.70
N ILE A 199 -16.04 -11.96 3.88
CA ILE A 199 -15.51 -11.64 5.22
C ILE A 199 -16.60 -11.00 6.09
N PHE A 200 -17.43 -10.11 5.53
CA PHE A 200 -18.55 -9.53 6.27
C PHE A 200 -19.63 -10.56 6.60
N SER A 201 -19.93 -11.48 5.69
CA SER A 201 -20.83 -12.63 5.95
C SER A 201 -20.33 -13.47 7.12
N VAL A 202 -19.05 -13.87 7.10
CA VAL A 202 -18.39 -14.60 8.19
C VAL A 202 -18.45 -13.83 9.52
N LYS A 203 -18.20 -12.52 9.46
CA LYS A 203 -18.29 -11.65 10.64
C LYS A 203 -19.73 -11.60 11.19
N ASP A 204 -20.75 -11.61 10.35
CA ASP A 204 -22.16 -11.59 10.76
C ASP A 204 -22.65 -12.95 11.29
N ASP A 205 -22.04 -14.05 10.86
CA ASP A 205 -22.27 -15.39 11.40
C ASP A 205 -21.53 -15.63 12.73
N SER A 206 -20.50 -14.85 13.03
CA SER A 206 -19.77 -14.89 14.31
C SER A 206 -20.51 -14.18 15.45
N GLU A 207 -20.19 -14.55 16.69
CA GLU A 207 -20.73 -13.85 17.88
C GLU A 207 -20.05 -12.49 18.15
N LEU A 208 -19.00 -12.14 17.39
CA LEU A 208 -18.20 -10.95 17.64
C LEU A 208 -18.84 -9.67 17.08
N GLY A 209 -18.58 -8.56 17.76
CA GLY A 209 -18.80 -7.24 17.18
C GLY A 209 -17.87 -7.00 15.99
N THR A 210 -18.25 -6.11 15.06
CA THR A 210 -17.43 -5.82 13.87
C THR A 210 -16.00 -5.41 14.22
N GLY A 211 -15.80 -4.51 15.20
CA GLY A 211 -14.46 -4.11 15.62
C GLY A 211 -13.65 -5.29 16.14
N GLU A 212 -14.23 -6.04 17.08
CA GLU A 212 -13.57 -7.20 17.71
C GLU A 212 -13.20 -8.30 16.70
N PHE A 213 -14.04 -8.56 15.70
CA PHE A 213 -13.73 -9.50 14.62
C PHE A 213 -12.47 -9.10 13.84
N PHE A 214 -12.41 -7.84 13.38
CA PHE A 214 -11.26 -7.34 12.62
C PHE A 214 -10.01 -7.21 13.50
N ASP A 215 -10.15 -6.73 14.73
CA ASP A 215 -9.06 -6.63 15.69
C ASP A 215 -8.47 -8.03 15.97
N THR A 216 -9.32 -9.06 16.12
CA THR A 216 -8.89 -10.45 16.30
C THR A 216 -8.10 -10.96 15.09
N ALA A 217 -8.57 -10.69 13.87
CA ALA A 217 -7.85 -11.06 12.66
C ALA A 217 -6.49 -10.33 12.55
N TYR A 218 -6.45 -9.02 12.84
CA TYR A 218 -5.19 -8.26 12.82
C TYR A 218 -4.22 -8.66 13.92
N GLN A 219 -4.71 -9.10 15.08
CA GLN A 219 -3.84 -9.62 16.13
C GLN A 219 -3.11 -10.88 15.64
N VAL A 220 -3.83 -11.79 15.00
CA VAL A 220 -3.25 -13.00 14.39
C VAL A 220 -2.23 -12.62 13.30
N PHE A 221 -2.64 -11.83 12.31
CA PHE A 221 -1.83 -11.58 11.12
C PHE A 221 -0.68 -10.58 11.31
N LEU A 222 -0.83 -9.61 12.22
CA LEU A 222 0.06 -8.45 12.36
C LEU A 222 0.50 -8.15 13.80
N SER A 223 -0.02 -8.87 14.81
CA SER A 223 0.13 -8.54 16.24
C SER A 223 -0.31 -7.12 16.59
N ARG A 224 -1.40 -6.67 15.97
CA ARG A 224 -1.95 -5.31 16.14
C ARG A 224 -3.47 -5.36 16.20
N GLU A 225 -4.07 -4.34 16.78
CA GLU A 225 -5.53 -4.18 16.81
C GLU A 225 -6.06 -3.58 15.50
N GLN A 226 -5.24 -2.90 14.70
CA GLN A 226 -5.68 -2.27 13.46
C GLN A 226 -4.71 -2.56 12.32
N GLY A 227 -5.26 -2.58 11.12
CA GLY A 227 -4.53 -2.94 9.92
C GLY A 227 -5.12 -2.37 8.64
N PRO A 228 -4.49 -2.68 7.50
CA PRO A 228 -5.05 -2.44 6.17
C PRO A 228 -6.32 -3.28 5.97
N ARG A 229 -7.07 -3.00 4.90
CA ARG A 229 -8.25 -3.79 4.50
C ARG A 229 -7.94 -5.30 4.53
N LEU A 230 -8.74 -6.07 5.26
CA LEU A 230 -8.44 -7.48 5.55
C LEU A 230 -8.39 -8.34 4.29
N SER A 231 -9.29 -8.14 3.32
CA SER A 231 -9.25 -8.84 2.02
C SER A 231 -7.92 -8.63 1.29
N THR A 232 -7.42 -7.39 1.26
CA THR A 232 -6.13 -7.05 0.66
C THR A 232 -4.97 -7.72 1.41
N LEU A 233 -5.04 -7.75 2.75
CA LEU A 233 -4.04 -8.41 3.57
C LEU A 233 -3.98 -9.91 3.25
N ILE A 234 -5.12 -10.59 3.25
CA ILE A 234 -5.25 -12.02 2.94
C ILE A 234 -4.72 -12.33 1.54
N LEU A 235 -5.12 -11.57 0.52
CA LEU A 235 -4.63 -11.74 -0.85
C LEU A 235 -3.11 -11.54 -0.93
N SER A 236 -2.56 -10.57 -0.19
CA SER A 236 -1.13 -10.31 -0.18
C SER A 236 -0.30 -11.40 0.53
N ILE A 237 -0.82 -11.96 1.62
CA ILE A 237 -0.24 -13.12 2.30
C ILE A 237 -0.35 -14.35 1.39
N GLY A 238 -1.44 -14.45 0.65
CA GLY A 238 -1.86 -15.61 -0.13
C GLY A 238 -2.81 -16.47 0.69
N GLN A 239 -3.88 -16.95 0.05
CA GLN A 239 -4.94 -17.70 0.71
C GLN A 239 -4.41 -18.96 1.41
N SER A 240 -3.55 -19.75 0.75
CA SER A 240 -2.98 -20.96 1.35
C SER A 240 -2.11 -20.67 2.58
N GLU A 241 -1.33 -19.58 2.57
CA GLU A 241 -0.54 -19.17 3.75
C GLU A 241 -1.43 -18.63 4.86
N THR A 242 -2.49 -17.88 4.51
CA THR A 242 -3.47 -17.38 5.46
C THR A 242 -4.15 -18.53 6.21
N ILE A 243 -4.56 -19.58 5.49
CA ILE A 243 -5.13 -20.80 6.08
C ILE A 243 -4.14 -21.45 7.05
N LYS A 244 -2.86 -21.58 6.68
CA LYS A 244 -1.82 -22.14 7.56
C LYS A 244 -1.63 -21.32 8.84
N ILE A 245 -1.71 -20.00 8.76
CA ILE A 245 -1.65 -19.11 9.93
C ILE A 245 -2.87 -19.36 10.83
N LEU A 246 -4.09 -19.36 10.26
CA LEU A 246 -5.32 -19.57 11.02
C LEU A 246 -5.41 -20.98 11.64
N GLN A 247 -4.81 -22.00 11.01
CA GLN A 247 -4.73 -23.36 11.55
C GLN A 247 -3.93 -23.45 12.85
N GLN A 248 -3.00 -22.51 13.11
CA GLN A 248 -2.21 -22.46 14.35
C GLN A 248 -3.04 -22.01 15.56
N VAL A 249 -4.21 -21.41 15.34
CA VAL A 249 -5.11 -20.93 16.39
C VAL A 249 -6.03 -22.05 16.93
N LYS A 250 -5.81 -23.32 16.54
CA LYS A 250 -6.66 -24.45 16.96
C LYS A 250 -6.51 -24.80 18.45
N GLN A 251 -7.68 -25.06 19.05
CA GLN A 251 -8.00 -25.48 20.43
C GLN A 251 -7.04 -26.50 21.05
#